data_AF-A0A9X3RCI2-F1
#
_entry.id   AF-A0A9X3RCI2-F1
#
_cell.length_a   1.000
_cell.length_b   1.000
_cell.length_c   1.000
_cell.angle_alpha   90.00
_cell.angle_beta   90.00
_cell.angle_gamma   90.00
#
_symmetry.space_group_name_H-M   'P 1'
#
loop_
_entity.id
_entity.type
_entity.pdbx_description
1 polymer ?
#
loop_
_entity_poly.entity_id
_entity_poly.type
_entity_poly.pdbx_seq_one_letter_code
_entity_poly.pdbx_strand_id
1 'polypeptide(L)' 'MNKKWTIENIRDYVKNNSDCALLSKEYVGYSQKLLFKCSCGNNFEKTFTKFKGSNQKKCPACSEVRASR' A
#
# COMPACT_ATOMS: atom_id res chain seq x y z
N MET A 1 -19.41 0.45 14.28
CA MET A 1 -19.48 1.12 12.96
C MET A 1 -18.36 0.59 12.07
N ASN A 2 -18.67 -0.13 10.98
CA ASN A 2 -17.64 -0.56 10.03
C ASN A 2 -17.21 0.64 9.19
N LYS A 3 -16.00 1.16 9.46
CA LYS A 3 -15.38 2.19 8.61
C LYS A 3 -15.15 1.60 7.22
N LYS A 4 -15.99 1.99 6.25
CA LYS A 4 -15.79 1.67 4.83
C LYS A 4 -14.60 2.48 4.32
N TRP A 5 -13.62 1.79 3.75
CA TRP A 5 -12.50 2.44 3.07
C TRP A 5 -12.89 2.73 1.63
N THR A 6 -12.77 3.99 1.21
CA THR A 6 -12.88 4.42 -0.19
C THR A 6 -11.48 4.55 -0.79
N ILE A 7 -11.39 4.55 -2.12
CA ILE A 7 -10.10 4.74 -2.83
C ILE A 7 -9.43 6.06 -2.43
N GLU A 8 -10.21 7.12 -2.19
CA GLU A 8 -9.73 8.44 -1.76
C GLU A 8 -9.13 8.37 -0.35
N ASN A 9 -9.82 7.74 0.59
CA ASN A 9 -9.32 7.54 1.95
C ASN A 9 -8.03 6.72 1.96
N ILE A 10 -7.94 5.72 1.07
CA ILE A 10 -6.72 4.91 0.92
C ILE A 10 -5.58 5.77 0.36
N ARG A 11 -5.85 6.58 -0.67
CA ARG A 11 -4.86 7.46 -1.30
C ARG A 11 -4.30 8.46 -0.28
N ASP A 12 -5.17 9.09 0.49
CA ASP A 12 -4.77 10.03 1.54
C ASP A 12 -3.97 9.33 2.64
N TYR A 13 -4.46 8.16 3.12
CA TYR A 13 -3.74 7.36 4.12
C TYR A 13 -2.34 7.00 3.65
N VAL A 14 -2.19 6.52 2.41
CA VAL A 14 -0.91 6.13 1.83
C VAL A 14 0.02 7.34 1.77
N LYS A 15 -0.45 8.49 1.29
CA LYS A 15 0.35 9.71 1.21
C LYS A 15 0.78 10.26 2.58
N ASN A 16 -0.06 10.14 3.60
CA ASN A 16 0.22 10.64 4.96
C ASN A 16 0.99 9.65 5.85
N ASN A 17 0.93 8.34 5.57
CA ASN A 17 1.53 7.31 6.42
C ASN A 17 2.72 6.58 5.79
N SER A 18 3.10 6.94 4.56
CA SER A 18 4.20 6.32 3.84
C SER A 18 4.74 7.22 2.73
N ASP A 19 5.95 6.91 2.26
CA ASP A 19 6.55 7.55 1.08
C ASP A 19 6.05 6.94 -0.24
N CYS A 20 4.88 6.30 -0.24
CA CYS A 20 4.30 5.69 -1.43
C CYS A 20 3.12 6.53 -1.96
N ALA A 21 2.76 6.31 -3.21
CA ALA A 21 1.60 6.89 -3.87
C ALA A 21 0.70 5.78 -4.44
N LEU A 22 -0.61 5.93 -4.28
CA LEU A 22 -1.59 5.00 -4.84
C LEU A 22 -1.84 5.29 -6.32
N LEU A 23 -1.56 4.32 -7.20
CA LEU A 23 -1.80 4.40 -8.64
C LEU A 23 -3.16 3.83 -9.05
N SER A 24 -3.76 2.96 -8.25
CA SER A 24 -5.10 2.44 -8.52
C SER A 24 -6.16 3.53 -8.50
N LYS A 25 -7.11 3.45 -9.44
CA LYS A 25 -8.27 4.35 -9.56
C LYS A 25 -9.52 3.81 -8.87
N GLU A 26 -9.59 2.49 -8.69
CA GLU A 26 -10.77 1.81 -8.17
C GLU A 26 -10.41 0.86 -7.02
N TYR A 27 -11.30 0.78 -6.03
CA TYR A 27 -11.17 -0.11 -4.89
C TYR A 27 -12.50 -0.83 -4.67
N VAL A 28 -12.55 -2.09 -5.09
CA VAL A 28 -13.75 -2.93 -4.98
C VAL A 28 -13.81 -3.66 -3.63
N GLY A 29 -12.67 -4.00 -3.03
CA GLY A 29 -12.67 -4.69 -1.74
C GLY A 29 -11.30 -5.01 -1.15
N TYR A 30 -11.32 -5.56 0.07
CA TYR A 30 -10.13 -5.84 0.89
C TYR A 30 -9.18 -6.89 0.31
N SER A 31 -9.68 -7.79 -0.54
CA SER A 31 -8.88 -8.79 -1.25
C SER A 31 -8.30 -8.25 -2.56
N GLN A 32 -8.74 -7.08 -3.03
CA GLN A 32 -8.23 -6.48 -4.26
C GLN A 32 -6.80 -6.00 -4.04
N LYS A 33 -5.91 -6.36 -4.97
CA LYS A 33 -4.57 -5.78 -5.04
C LYS A 33 -4.66 -4.37 -5.63
N LEU A 34 -4.03 -3.43 -4.96
CA LEU A 34 -3.88 -2.06 -5.40
C LEU A 34 -2.44 -1.84 -5.83
N LEU A 35 -2.26 -1.07 -6.89
CA LEU A 35 -0.97 -0.68 -7.39
C LEU A 35 -0.49 0.55 -6.64
N PHE A 36 0.71 0.46 -6.08
CA PHE A 36 1.39 1.53 -5.37
C PHE A 36 2.73 1.83 -6.05
N LYS A 37 3.14 3.09 -5.99
CA LYS A 37 4.46 3.55 -6.42
C LYS A 37 5.22 4.03 -5.21
N CYS A 38 6.37 3.44 -4.93
CA CYS A 38 7.24 3.89 -3.85
C CYS A 38 8.03 5.14 -4.27
N SER A 39 8.49 5.92 -3.29
CA SER A 39 9.40 7.05 -3.51
C SER A 39 10.68 6.67 -4.24
N CYS A 40 11.13 5.41 -4.12
CA CYS A 40 12.28 4.89 -4.87
C CYS A 40 12.02 4.71 -6.38
N GLY A 41 10.79 4.96 -6.85
CA GLY A 41 10.40 4.78 -8.25
C GLY A 41 9.86 3.39 -8.59
N ASN A 42 9.96 2.41 -7.69
CA ASN A 42 9.44 1.06 -7.92
C ASN A 42 7.92 0.99 -7.73
N ASN A 43 7.27 0.30 -8.65
CA ASN A 43 5.85 -0.01 -8.56
C ASN A 43 5.67 -1.40 -7.92
N PHE A 44 4.66 -1.54 -7.07
CA PHE A 44 4.36 -2.81 -6.41
C PHE A 44 2.86 -2.93 -6.14
N GLU A 45 2.36 -4.17 -6.18
CA GLU A 45 0.95 -4.46 -5.98
C GLU A 45 0.71 -5.10 -4.62
N LYS A 46 -0.29 -4.61 -3.89
CA LYS A 46 -0.61 -5.12 -2.56
C LYS A 46 -2.05 -4.87 -2.18
N THR A 47 -2.61 -5.70 -1.31
CA THR A 47 -3.91 -5.37 -0.72
C THR A 47 -3.77 -4.23 0.30
N PHE A 48 -4.77 -3.38 0.39
CA PHE A 48 -4.78 -2.29 1.37
C PHE A 48 -4.66 -2.80 2.82
N THR A 49 -5.29 -3.94 3.12
CA THR A 49 -5.22 -4.59 4.44
C THR A 49 -3.79 -4.95 4.82
N LYS A 50 -3.01 -5.50 3.90
CA LYS A 50 -1.58 -5.80 4.12
C LYS A 50 -0.74 -4.54 4.18
N PHE A 51 -1.05 -3.52 3.39
CA PHE A 51 -0.36 -2.23 3.43
C PHE A 51 -0.54 -1.50 4.76
N LYS A 52 -1.77 -1.49 5.28
CA LYS A 52 -2.14 -0.84 6.54
C LYS A 52 -1.69 -1.64 7.77
N GLY A 53 -1.96 -2.95 7.76
CA GLY A 53 -1.85 -3.81 8.95
C GLY A 53 -0.50 -4.50 9.11
N SER A 54 0.27 -4.70 8.05
CA SER A 54 1.63 -5.21 8.16
C SER A 54 2.62 -4.03 8.13
N ASN A 55 3.75 -4.14 8.83
CA ASN A 55 4.81 -3.13 8.85
C ASN A 55 5.52 -2.94 7.48
N GLN A 56 4.88 -3.39 6.39
CA GLN A 56 5.36 -3.42 5.02
C GLN A 56 4.70 -2.30 4.21
N LYS A 57 4.89 -1.06 4.67
CA LYS A 57 4.42 0.19 4.03
C LYS A 57 5.33 0.65 2.87
N LYS A 58 6.34 -0.15 2.54
CA LYS A 58 7.36 0.13 1.52
C LYS A 58 7.35 -0.98 0.46
N CYS A 59 7.89 -0.67 -0.72
CA CYS A 59 8.09 -1.67 -1.78
C CYS A 59 9.06 -2.77 -1.30
N PRO A 60 9.02 -3.98 -1.86
CA PRO A 60 9.93 -5.07 -1.48
C PRO A 60 11.41 -4.73 -1.69
N ALA A 61 11.74 -3.79 -2.58
CA ALA A 61 13.11 -3.30 -2.75
C ALA A 61 13.58 -2.42 -1.57
N CYS A 62 12.70 -1.59 -1.00
CA CYS A 62 13.02 -0.71 0.14
C CYS A 62 12.70 -1.33 1.50
N SER A 63 11.78 -2.29 1.53
CA SER A 63 11.53 -3.14 2.68
C SER A 63 12.56 -4.25 2.63
N GLU A 64 13.80 -3.86 2.90
CA GLU A 64 15.02 -4.67 2.76
C GLU A 64 14.77 -6.14 3.08
N VAL A 65 15.23 -6.96 2.15
CA VAL A 65 15.38 -8.40 2.24
C VAL A 65 15.69 -8.76 3.68
N ARG A 66 14.76 -9.43 4.38
CA ARG A 66 15.18 -10.28 5.49
C ARG A 66 16.11 -11.30 4.85
N ALA A 67 17.41 -11.01 4.85
CA ALA A 67 18.42 -12.00 4.62
C ALA A 67 18.09 -13.10 5.63
N SER A 68 17.60 -14.23 5.12
CA SER A 68 17.59 -15.46 5.91
C SER A 68 19.07 -15.74 6.17
N ARG A 69 19.54 -15.33 7.35
CA ARG A 69 20.72 -15.94 7.95
C ARG A 69 20.38 -17.37 8.35
#